data_AF-A0A9D9MHW1-F1
#
_entry.id   AF-A0A9D9MHW1-F1
#
_cell.length_a   1.000
_cell.length_b   1.000
_cell.length_c   1.000
_cell.angle_alpha   90.00
_cell.angle_beta   90.00
_cell.angle_gamma   90.00
#
_symmetry.space_group_name_H-M   'P 1'
#
loop_
_entity.id
_entity.type
_entity.pdbx_description
1 polymer ?
#
loop_
_entity_poly.entity_id
_entity_poly.type
_entity_poly.pdbx_seq_one_letter_code
_entity_poly.pdbx_strand_id
1 'polypeptide(L)'
;MSSIHLDEFLERARAQGLLPADAKAPTDEGRPWPVVLLTALGAWLAALPMLGVVGMLLGDLISRSVGPYLVGTLLLAGAIVVLRSRDVPLFLEQLAVPALLVGGGSLGFGLFRDAGTAGGALLLGLVALGVAGALRAAWLRVLLGAAAALLLAVALTPERWYFGRGDALEAWWLSWHLLLAAWLIAHVLAGSRLRGEAAAMLESIATGWGLALLAAFAWWSGMSFLVGGTLGGGLFGEVAQELGRRSDAGLAWRSLQFASAALALVGALVAARRWPLLRHPALAAAAAVLIGLAALMPSLGATLLMLALLATSSRLRLAAAATVAAAWIVGAFYYQLAWPLAHKAALLAGAGALLGVLAWWLAGPRAQATPAAASADASRFARAGIVVSLLAVLLVANLGIRDKETLIRDGRPVFVELAPVDPRSLMQGDFMRLNFNVPGEPAEQRSGMLRAQRPRAVAQVDERGVARLVRIDGGDPLQPGELHIELTPKQGRWILVSDAWFFAEGEAHRWARARYGEFRVDAQGHALLVGLRGPDLQAL
;
A
#
# COMPACT_ATOMS: atom_id res chain seq x y z
N MET A 1 -4.56 0.66 -31.02
CA MET A 1 -4.40 1.00 -32.44
C MET A 1 -4.63 -0.28 -33.23
N SER A 2 -5.44 -0.28 -34.29
CA SER A 2 -5.44 -1.44 -35.19
C SER A 2 -4.07 -1.57 -35.87
N SER A 3 -3.68 -2.78 -36.28
CA SER A 3 -2.41 -3.04 -36.97
C SER A 3 -2.19 -2.12 -38.18
N ILE A 4 -3.25 -1.86 -38.95
CA ILE A 4 -3.23 -0.98 -40.13
C ILE A 4 -2.79 0.45 -39.78
N HIS A 5 -3.28 1.00 -38.66
CA HIS A 5 -2.88 2.34 -38.22
C HIS A 5 -1.45 2.40 -37.67
N LEU A 6 -0.92 1.27 -37.17
CA LEU A 6 0.45 1.20 -36.68
C LEU A 6 1.45 1.13 -37.84
N ASP A 7 1.14 0.37 -38.88
CA ASP A 7 2.03 0.25 -40.05
C ASP A 7 2.12 1.57 -40.83
N GLU A 8 0.99 2.25 -41.06
CA GLU A 8 1.00 3.61 -41.64
C GLU A 8 1.79 4.61 -40.78
N PHE A 9 1.67 4.51 -39.45
CA PHE A 9 2.39 5.38 -38.53
C PHE A 9 3.90 5.13 -38.58
N LEU A 10 4.31 3.86 -38.64
CA LEU A 10 5.72 3.47 -38.74
C LEU A 10 6.34 3.87 -40.09
N GLU A 11 5.59 3.75 -41.19
CA GLU A 11 6.03 4.24 -42.50
C GLU A 11 6.19 5.76 -42.51
N ARG A 12 5.22 6.51 -41.97
CA ARG A 12 5.33 7.98 -41.86
C ARG A 12 6.51 8.40 -40.97
N ALA A 13 6.72 7.72 -39.86
CA ALA A 13 7.84 8.01 -38.96
C ALA A 13 9.20 7.67 -39.59
N ARG A 14 9.31 6.60 -40.40
CA ARG A 14 10.50 6.29 -41.21
C ARG A 14 10.73 7.34 -42.29
N ALA A 15 9.68 7.74 -43.03
CA ALA A 15 9.75 8.77 -44.07
C ALA A 15 10.18 10.14 -43.51
N GLN A 16 9.84 10.44 -42.27
CA GLN A 16 10.26 11.67 -41.57
C GLN A 16 11.64 11.56 -40.90
N GLY A 17 12.34 10.43 -41.04
CA GLY A 17 13.64 10.19 -40.41
C GLY A 17 13.60 10.06 -38.89
N LEU A 18 12.41 9.89 -38.30
CA LEU A 18 12.22 9.73 -36.85
C LEU A 18 12.52 8.30 -36.39
N LEU A 19 12.50 7.33 -37.32
CA LEU A 19 12.85 5.94 -37.09
C LEU A 19 13.92 5.45 -38.09
N PRO A 20 14.82 4.54 -37.68
CA PRO A 20 15.71 3.84 -38.59
C PRO A 20 14.95 3.16 -39.75
N ALA A 21 15.57 3.08 -40.93
CA ALA A 21 14.94 2.51 -42.12
C ALA A 21 14.52 1.04 -41.95
N ASP A 22 15.14 0.31 -41.02
CA ASP A 22 14.88 -1.07 -40.65
C ASP A 22 13.89 -1.24 -39.48
N ALA A 23 13.31 -0.15 -38.97
CA ALA A 23 12.34 -0.21 -37.88
C ALA A 23 11.07 -0.96 -38.30
N LYS A 24 10.85 -2.13 -37.69
CA LYS A 24 9.67 -2.98 -37.91
C LYS A 24 8.67 -2.81 -36.79
N ALA A 25 7.39 -3.02 -37.10
CA ALA A 25 6.36 -3.16 -36.09
C ALA A 25 6.74 -4.30 -35.12
N PRO A 26 6.51 -4.14 -33.81
CA PRO A 26 6.68 -5.24 -32.88
C PRO A 26 5.78 -6.40 -33.35
N THR A 27 6.39 -7.57 -33.53
CA THR A 27 5.70 -8.82 -33.86
C THR A 27 4.96 -9.31 -32.62
N ASP A 28 3.94 -8.58 -32.19
CA ASP A 28 2.96 -9.15 -31.26
C ASP A 28 2.10 -10.08 -32.13
N GLU A 29 2.35 -11.39 -31.99
CA GLU A 29 1.50 -12.40 -32.62
C GLU A 29 0.05 -12.09 -32.25
N GLY A 30 -0.80 -11.91 -33.27
CA GLY A 30 -2.21 -11.48 -33.13
C GLY A 30 -3.13 -12.49 -32.45
N ARG A 31 -2.71 -13.06 -31.31
CA ARG A 31 -3.49 -13.98 -30.49
C ARG A 31 -4.51 -13.16 -29.69
N PRO A 32 -5.81 -13.46 -29.77
CA PRO A 32 -6.82 -12.76 -28.98
C PRO A 32 -6.52 -12.88 -27.49
N TRP A 33 -6.48 -11.77 -26.76
CA TRP A 33 -6.20 -11.76 -25.32
C TRP A 33 -7.09 -12.71 -24.49
N PRO A 34 -8.38 -12.96 -24.83
CA PRO A 34 -9.18 -13.92 -24.06
C PRO A 34 -8.69 -15.35 -24.23
N VAL A 35 -8.19 -15.71 -25.41
CA VAL A 35 -7.64 -17.05 -25.69
C VAL A 35 -6.34 -17.24 -24.93
N VAL A 36 -5.49 -16.22 -24.89
CA VAL A 36 -4.26 -16.22 -24.08
C VAL A 36 -4.60 -16.39 -22.60
N LEU A 37 -5.57 -15.62 -22.09
CA LEU A 37 -5.98 -15.67 -20.69
C LEU A 37 -6.58 -17.03 -20.30
N LEU A 38 -7.52 -17.55 -21.09
CA LEU A 38 -8.17 -18.84 -20.82
C LEU A 38 -7.17 -19.99 -20.90
N THR A 39 -6.25 -19.95 -21.87
CA THR A 39 -5.20 -20.98 -22.00
C THR A 39 -4.19 -20.88 -20.86
N ALA A 40 -3.83 -19.66 -20.43
CA ALA A 40 -2.99 -19.43 -19.26
C ALA A 40 -3.64 -19.99 -17.99
N LEU A 41 -4.92 -19.69 -17.76
CA LEU A 41 -5.67 -20.21 -16.63
C LEU A 41 -5.68 -21.76 -16.63
N GLY A 42 -5.97 -22.38 -17.78
CA GLY A 42 -5.94 -23.83 -17.92
C GLY A 42 -4.56 -24.43 -17.64
N ALA A 43 -3.50 -23.84 -18.20
CA ALA A 43 -2.12 -24.29 -17.97
C ALA A 43 -1.68 -24.13 -16.50
N TRP A 44 -2.04 -23.02 -15.86
CA TRP A 44 -1.65 -22.75 -14.48
C TRP A 44 -2.44 -23.58 -13.47
N LEU A 45 -3.73 -23.82 -13.73
CA LEU A 45 -4.52 -24.77 -12.94
C LEU A 45 -4.00 -26.20 -13.09
N ALA A 46 -3.59 -26.60 -14.30
CA ALA A 46 -2.96 -27.91 -14.53
C ALA A 46 -1.57 -28.02 -13.89
N ALA A 47 -0.85 -26.91 -13.73
CA ALA A 47 0.43 -26.89 -13.05
C ALA A 47 0.30 -27.25 -11.55
N LEU A 48 -0.77 -26.85 -10.86
CA LEU A 48 -0.96 -27.15 -9.43
C LEU A 48 -0.94 -28.66 -9.08
N PRO A 49 -1.77 -29.53 -9.70
CA PRO A 49 -1.71 -30.96 -9.43
C PRO A 49 -0.41 -31.58 -9.94
N MET A 50 0.15 -31.09 -11.06
CA MET A 50 1.46 -31.54 -11.53
C MET A 50 2.57 -31.25 -10.51
N LEU A 51 2.52 -30.09 -9.86
CA LEU A 51 3.42 -29.73 -8.76
C LEU A 51 3.19 -30.57 -7.53
N GLY A 52 1.94 -30.92 -7.22
CA GLY A 52 1.62 -31.90 -6.17
C GLY A 52 2.28 -33.26 -6.46
N VAL A 53 2.14 -33.79 -7.67
CA VAL A 53 2.74 -35.06 -8.08
C VAL A 53 4.27 -34.98 -8.09
N VAL A 54 4.86 -33.92 -8.64
CA VAL A 54 6.31 -33.69 -8.62
C VAL A 54 6.82 -33.56 -7.19
N GLY A 55 6.10 -32.87 -6.30
CA GLY A 55 6.41 -32.77 -4.88
C GLY A 55 6.36 -34.13 -4.18
N MET A 56 5.39 -34.99 -4.52
CA MET A 56 5.31 -36.34 -3.95
C MET A 56 6.41 -37.27 -4.46
N LEU A 57 6.75 -37.20 -5.75
CA LEU A 57 7.74 -38.08 -6.38
C LEU A 57 9.19 -37.63 -6.15
N LEU A 58 9.42 -36.33 -6.16
CA LEU A 58 10.76 -35.72 -6.11
C LEU A 58 10.98 -34.92 -4.82
N GLY A 59 10.05 -34.88 -3.87
CA GLY A 59 10.17 -34.08 -2.64
C GLY A 59 11.38 -34.46 -1.77
N ASP A 60 11.69 -35.75 -1.66
CA ASP A 60 12.89 -36.22 -0.96
C ASP A 60 14.18 -35.82 -1.68
N LEU A 61 14.15 -35.78 -3.01
CA LEU A 61 15.27 -35.30 -3.82
C LEU A 61 15.43 -33.77 -3.69
N ILE A 62 14.34 -33.02 -3.75
CA ILE A 62 14.32 -31.55 -3.65
C ILE A 62 14.71 -31.08 -2.24
N SER A 63 14.46 -31.87 -1.20
CA SER A 63 14.80 -31.50 0.18
C SER A 63 16.25 -31.83 0.57
N ARG A 64 16.92 -32.78 -0.10
CA ARG A 64 18.23 -33.31 0.32
C ARG A 64 19.37 -32.97 -0.64
N SER A 65 20.56 -32.69 -0.08
CA SER A 65 21.83 -32.60 -0.81
C SER A 65 21.72 -31.73 -2.08
N VAL A 66 22.19 -32.21 -3.24
CA VAL A 66 22.28 -31.46 -4.49
C VAL A 66 20.95 -31.36 -5.27
N GLY A 67 19.93 -32.13 -4.89
CA GLY A 67 18.69 -32.27 -5.66
C GLY A 67 17.92 -30.98 -5.97
N PRO A 68 17.77 -30.00 -5.05
CA PRO A 68 17.12 -28.73 -5.38
C PRO A 68 17.86 -27.94 -6.48
N TYR A 69 19.19 -28.02 -6.55
CA TYR A 69 19.97 -27.39 -7.63
C TYR A 69 19.73 -28.10 -8.96
N LEU A 70 19.73 -29.43 -8.96
CA LEU A 70 19.55 -30.25 -10.16
C LEU A 70 18.16 -30.02 -10.76
N VAL A 71 17.11 -30.17 -9.94
CA VAL A 71 15.72 -29.95 -10.34
C VAL A 71 15.51 -28.48 -10.74
N GLY A 72 15.99 -27.54 -9.93
CA GLY A 72 15.88 -26.11 -10.19
C GLY A 72 16.49 -25.70 -11.52
N THR A 73 17.73 -26.15 -11.79
CA THR A 73 18.47 -25.82 -13.00
C THR A 73 17.84 -26.46 -14.24
N LEU A 74 17.42 -27.73 -14.15
CA LEU A 74 16.77 -28.42 -15.27
C LEU A 74 15.43 -27.78 -15.64
N LEU A 75 14.59 -27.45 -14.65
CA LEU A 75 13.31 -26.78 -14.89
C LEU A 75 13.50 -25.37 -15.45
N LEU A 76 14.45 -24.60 -14.92
CA LEU A 76 14.78 -23.28 -15.46
C LEU A 76 15.28 -23.37 -16.90
N ALA A 77 16.21 -24.30 -17.20
CA ALA A 77 16.72 -24.50 -18.55
C ALA A 77 15.60 -24.90 -19.52
N GLY A 78 14.75 -25.85 -19.13
CA GLY A 78 13.58 -26.28 -19.92
C GLY A 78 12.61 -25.13 -20.18
N ALA A 79 12.27 -24.35 -19.14
CA ALA A 79 11.41 -23.18 -19.28
C ALA A 79 12.01 -22.12 -20.22
N ILE A 80 13.32 -21.85 -20.13
CA ILE A 80 14.01 -20.91 -21.02
C ILE A 80 13.98 -21.41 -22.46
N VAL A 81 14.23 -22.70 -22.71
CA VAL A 81 14.19 -23.28 -24.06
C VAL A 81 12.80 -23.10 -24.67
N VAL A 82 11.75 -23.42 -23.92
CA VAL A 82 10.36 -23.26 -24.37
C VAL A 82 10.03 -21.79 -24.63
N LEU A 83 10.35 -20.88 -23.70
CA LEU A 83 10.03 -19.45 -23.80
C LEU A 83 10.91 -18.67 -24.80
N ARG A 84 12.00 -19.26 -25.29
CA ARG A 84 12.81 -18.69 -26.38
C ARG A 84 12.38 -19.16 -27.76
N SER A 85 11.67 -20.28 -27.82
CA SER A 85 11.20 -20.89 -29.07
C SER A 85 10.03 -20.09 -29.64
N ARG A 86 9.99 -19.91 -30.97
CA ARG A 86 8.95 -19.12 -31.65
C ARG A 86 7.70 -19.94 -31.96
N ASP A 87 7.87 -21.24 -32.19
CA ASP A 87 6.81 -22.12 -32.70
C ASP A 87 6.32 -23.12 -31.64
N VAL A 88 5.96 -22.61 -30.45
CA VAL A 88 5.45 -23.46 -29.36
C VAL A 88 3.94 -23.28 -29.20
N PRO A 89 3.17 -24.37 -29.02
CA PRO A 89 1.78 -24.29 -28.62
C PRO A 89 1.59 -23.41 -27.37
N LEU A 90 0.63 -22.49 -27.43
CA LEU A 90 0.33 -21.53 -26.36
C LEU A 90 0.20 -22.19 -24.97
N PHE A 91 -0.36 -23.40 -24.90
CA PHE A 91 -0.45 -24.14 -23.64
C PHE A 91 0.91 -24.46 -23.01
N LEU A 92 1.89 -24.91 -23.81
CA LEU A 92 3.25 -25.21 -23.34
C LEU A 92 4.01 -23.94 -22.98
N GLU A 93 3.81 -22.86 -23.72
CA GLU A 93 4.34 -21.53 -23.39
C GLU A 93 3.83 -21.06 -22.02
N GLN A 94 2.52 -21.22 -21.76
CA GLN A 94 1.91 -20.86 -20.48
C GLN A 94 2.31 -21.80 -19.33
N LEU A 95 2.59 -23.07 -19.61
CA LEU A 95 3.11 -24.05 -18.63
C LEU A 95 4.57 -23.75 -18.24
N ALA A 96 5.35 -23.15 -19.14
CA ALA A 96 6.73 -22.75 -18.86
C ALA A 96 6.83 -21.66 -17.77
N VAL A 97 5.78 -20.87 -17.55
CA VAL A 97 5.74 -19.82 -16.51
C VAL A 97 5.73 -20.44 -15.10
N PRO A 98 4.80 -21.36 -14.73
CA PRO A 98 4.92 -22.14 -13.49
C PRO A 98 6.22 -22.92 -13.39
N ALA A 99 6.72 -23.51 -14.48
CA ALA A 99 8.00 -24.23 -14.46
C ALA A 99 9.17 -23.32 -14.08
N LEU A 100 9.16 -22.06 -14.53
CA LEU A 100 10.13 -21.04 -14.16
C LEU A 100 10.03 -20.66 -12.67
N LEU A 101 8.82 -20.51 -12.13
CA LEU A 101 8.60 -20.23 -10.71
C LEU A 101 9.08 -21.40 -9.83
N VAL A 102 8.81 -22.62 -10.25
CA VAL A 102 9.14 -23.83 -9.48
C VAL A 102 10.63 -24.16 -9.59
N GLY A 103 11.22 -23.97 -10.77
CA GLY A 103 12.65 -24.06 -10.98
C GLY A 103 13.40 -23.02 -10.15
N GLY A 104 12.95 -21.76 -10.19
CA GLY A 104 13.50 -20.68 -9.36
C GLY A 104 13.30 -20.92 -7.85
N GLY A 105 12.14 -21.41 -7.43
CA GLY A 105 11.83 -21.74 -6.03
C GLY A 105 12.65 -22.91 -5.51
N SER A 106 12.82 -23.96 -6.32
CA SER A 106 13.64 -25.13 -5.97
C SER A 106 15.12 -24.76 -5.88
N LEU A 107 15.62 -23.99 -6.85
CA LEU A 107 16.98 -23.47 -6.82
C LEU A 107 17.19 -22.54 -5.61
N GLY A 108 16.21 -21.67 -5.35
CA GLY A 108 16.17 -20.80 -4.17
C GLY A 108 16.24 -21.58 -2.87
N PHE A 109 15.45 -22.65 -2.73
CA PHE A 109 15.48 -23.50 -1.54
C PHE A 109 16.90 -24.03 -1.25
N GLY A 110 17.59 -24.57 -2.26
CA GLY A 110 18.98 -25.01 -2.11
C GLY A 110 19.92 -23.86 -1.75
N LEU A 111 19.86 -22.76 -2.51
CA LEU A 111 20.71 -21.59 -2.33
C LEU A 111 20.57 -20.95 -0.93
N PHE A 112 19.36 -20.78 -0.43
CA PHE A 112 19.11 -20.22 0.91
C PHE A 112 19.52 -21.19 2.02
N ARG A 113 19.37 -22.51 1.79
CA ARG A 113 19.81 -23.55 2.74
C ARG A 113 21.33 -23.56 2.90
N ASP A 114 22.08 -23.49 1.80
CA ASP A 114 23.53 -23.73 1.82
C ASP A 114 24.37 -22.44 1.88
N ALA A 115 23.93 -21.35 1.26
CA ALA A 115 24.65 -20.07 1.23
C ALA A 115 24.10 -19.04 2.24
N GLY A 116 23.11 -19.43 3.05
CA GLY A 116 22.39 -18.56 3.97
C GLY A 116 21.51 -17.52 3.25
N THR A 117 20.79 -16.70 4.02
CA THR A 117 19.84 -15.71 3.47
C THR A 117 20.50 -14.72 2.52
N ALA A 118 21.66 -14.19 2.89
CA ALA A 118 22.36 -13.17 2.10
C ALA A 118 22.89 -13.73 0.77
N GLY A 119 23.65 -14.82 0.86
CA GLY A 119 24.25 -15.48 -0.30
C GLY A 119 23.18 -16.08 -1.20
N GLY A 120 22.16 -16.71 -0.61
CA GLY A 120 21.05 -17.29 -1.34
C GLY A 120 20.25 -16.26 -2.12
N ALA A 121 19.91 -15.13 -1.50
CA ALA A 121 19.20 -14.04 -2.16
C ALA A 121 20.04 -13.36 -3.26
N LEU A 122 21.34 -13.15 -3.02
CA LEU A 122 22.25 -12.59 -4.02
C LEU A 122 22.33 -13.51 -5.26
N LEU A 123 22.61 -14.79 -5.05
CA LEU A 123 22.76 -15.76 -6.14
C LEU A 123 21.45 -15.93 -6.90
N LEU A 124 20.31 -16.05 -6.21
CA LEU A 124 19.01 -16.16 -6.87
C LEU A 124 18.63 -14.87 -7.61
N GLY A 125 18.97 -13.70 -7.09
CA GLY A 125 18.78 -12.41 -7.76
C GLY A 125 19.60 -12.30 -9.04
N LEU A 126 20.85 -12.76 -9.03
CA LEU A 126 21.70 -12.85 -10.22
C LEU A 126 21.16 -13.85 -11.24
N VAL A 127 20.65 -15.00 -10.79
CA VAL A 127 19.96 -15.97 -11.66
C VAL A 127 18.73 -15.33 -12.28
N ALA A 128 17.88 -14.62 -11.51
CA ALA A 128 16.71 -13.95 -12.04
C ALA A 128 17.07 -12.93 -13.14
N LEU A 129 18.14 -12.16 -12.96
CA LEU A 129 18.66 -11.24 -13.99
C LEU A 129 19.19 -11.99 -15.23
N GLY A 130 19.91 -13.10 -15.04
CA GLY A 130 20.40 -13.95 -16.13
C GLY A 130 19.26 -14.56 -16.94
N VAL A 131 18.24 -15.07 -16.26
CA VAL A 131 17.01 -15.60 -16.89
C VAL A 131 16.27 -14.48 -17.62
N ALA A 132 16.14 -13.29 -17.03
CA ALA A 132 15.53 -12.14 -17.70
C ALA A 132 16.28 -11.76 -18.98
N GLY A 133 17.61 -11.84 -18.97
CA GLY A 133 18.44 -11.61 -20.15
C GLY A 133 18.26 -12.66 -21.24
N ALA A 134 18.02 -13.92 -20.86
CA ALA A 134 17.83 -15.03 -21.80
C ALA A 134 16.45 -15.03 -22.47
N LEU A 135 15.42 -14.52 -21.81
CA LEU A 135 14.04 -14.55 -22.29
C LEU A 135 13.75 -13.45 -23.29
N ARG A 136 12.81 -13.68 -24.24
CA ARG A 136 12.34 -12.65 -25.21
C ARG A 136 11.13 -11.86 -24.70
N ALA A 137 10.31 -12.47 -23.85
CA ALA A 137 9.04 -11.91 -23.37
C ALA A 137 9.26 -10.72 -22.42
N ALA A 138 8.89 -9.51 -22.87
CA ALA A 138 9.12 -8.28 -22.12
C ALA A 138 8.38 -8.24 -20.76
N TRP A 139 7.15 -8.74 -20.70
CA TRP A 139 6.37 -8.79 -19.44
C TRP A 139 7.04 -9.68 -18.38
N LEU A 140 7.66 -10.79 -18.79
CA LEU A 140 8.35 -11.69 -17.88
C LEU A 140 9.69 -11.11 -17.42
N ARG A 141 10.38 -10.36 -18.29
CA ARG A 141 11.56 -9.56 -17.89
C ARG A 141 11.22 -8.51 -16.84
N VAL A 142 10.05 -7.88 -16.92
CA VAL A 142 9.56 -6.94 -15.89
C VAL A 142 9.38 -7.67 -14.56
N LEU A 143 8.71 -8.82 -14.55
CA LEU A 143 8.52 -9.59 -13.30
C LEU A 143 9.84 -10.06 -12.70
N LEU A 144 10.76 -10.55 -13.52
CA LEU A 144 12.09 -10.99 -13.09
C LEU A 144 12.97 -9.84 -12.62
N GLY A 145 12.89 -8.66 -13.26
CA GLY A 145 13.57 -7.45 -12.80
C GLY A 145 13.06 -6.98 -11.44
N ALA A 146 11.75 -7.08 -11.21
CA ALA A 146 11.15 -6.79 -9.91
C ALA A 146 11.60 -7.80 -8.84
N ALA A 147 11.57 -9.10 -9.15
CA ALA A 147 12.03 -10.15 -8.26
C ALA A 147 13.53 -10.01 -7.92
N ALA A 148 14.37 -9.68 -8.90
CA ALA A 148 15.79 -9.42 -8.70
C ALA A 148 16.03 -8.22 -7.75
N ALA A 149 15.29 -7.12 -7.93
CA ALA A 149 15.42 -5.97 -7.04
C ALA A 149 15.08 -6.33 -5.58
N LEU A 150 14.02 -7.10 -5.35
CA LEU A 150 13.63 -7.56 -4.01
C LEU A 150 14.67 -8.52 -3.41
N LEU A 151 15.14 -9.49 -4.18
CA LEU A 151 16.16 -10.45 -3.74
C LEU A 151 17.49 -9.76 -3.40
N LEU A 152 17.92 -8.78 -4.21
CA LEU A 152 19.12 -8.01 -3.94
C LEU A 152 18.97 -7.12 -2.69
N ALA A 153 17.76 -6.62 -2.40
CA ALA A 153 17.52 -5.90 -1.16
C ALA A 153 17.65 -6.82 0.06
N VAL A 154 17.09 -8.03 -0.01
CA VAL A 154 17.25 -9.07 1.01
C VAL A 154 18.71 -9.46 1.17
N ALA A 155 19.47 -9.56 0.07
CA ALA A 155 20.90 -9.85 0.11
C ALA A 155 21.70 -8.77 0.85
N LEU A 156 21.31 -7.50 0.72
CA LEU A 156 21.93 -6.37 1.42
C LEU A 156 21.49 -6.28 2.89
N THR A 157 20.33 -6.85 3.25
CA THR A 157 19.74 -6.79 4.61
C THR A 157 19.18 -8.13 5.12
N PRO A 158 20.01 -9.19 5.18
CA PRO A 158 19.56 -10.58 5.38
C PRO A 158 18.95 -10.86 6.77
N GLU A 159 19.40 -10.16 7.81
CA GLU A 159 19.15 -10.50 9.23
C GLU A 159 18.11 -9.60 9.93
N ARG A 160 17.28 -8.86 9.18
CA ARG A 160 16.51 -7.73 9.75
C ARG A 160 15.07 -7.62 9.25
N TRP A 161 14.38 -8.77 9.14
CA TRP A 161 12.93 -8.78 8.89
C TRP A 161 12.11 -8.39 10.12
N TYR A 162 12.69 -8.46 11.32
CA TYR A 162 12.04 -8.06 12.56
C TYR A 162 12.47 -6.64 12.96
N PHE A 163 11.54 -5.68 12.89
CA PHE A 163 11.77 -4.26 13.18
C PHE A 163 12.04 -3.93 14.66
N GLY A 164 12.13 -4.94 15.54
CA GLY A 164 12.35 -4.74 16.99
C GLY A 164 13.76 -4.32 17.42
N ARG A 165 14.76 -4.30 16.52
CA ARG A 165 16.08 -3.69 16.76
C ARG A 165 16.20 -2.45 15.88
N GLY A 166 16.28 -1.27 16.49
CA GLY A 166 16.10 0.03 15.82
C GLY A 166 16.87 0.23 14.49
N ASP A 167 18.02 -0.39 14.29
CA ASP A 167 18.85 -0.18 13.09
C ASP A 167 18.32 -0.88 11.82
N ALA A 168 17.25 -1.67 11.91
CA ALA A 168 16.67 -2.38 10.76
C ALA A 168 16.10 -1.45 9.70
N LEU A 169 15.36 -0.41 10.10
CA LEU A 169 14.75 0.55 9.17
C LEU A 169 15.80 1.30 8.34
N GLU A 170 16.89 1.72 8.97
CA GLU A 170 17.96 2.48 8.32
C GLU A 170 18.72 1.64 7.31
N ALA A 171 18.98 0.36 7.63
CA ALA A 171 19.63 -0.57 6.72
C ALA A 171 18.74 -0.89 5.50
N TRP A 172 17.43 -1.08 5.72
CA TRP A 172 16.47 -1.25 4.62
C TRP A 172 16.40 0.00 3.75
N TRP A 173 16.33 1.19 4.36
CA TRP A 173 16.37 2.45 3.62
C TRP A 173 17.63 2.53 2.76
N LEU A 174 18.81 2.24 3.33
CA LEU A 174 20.08 2.29 2.60
C LEU A 174 20.08 1.30 1.43
N SER A 175 19.57 0.09 1.63
CA SER A 175 19.48 -0.94 0.58
C SER A 175 18.62 -0.48 -0.60
N TRP A 176 17.44 0.09 -0.34
CA TRP A 176 16.60 0.65 -1.39
C TRP A 176 17.28 1.79 -2.15
N HIS A 177 18.08 2.61 -1.47
CA HIS A 177 18.82 3.72 -2.10
C HIS A 177 20.03 3.25 -2.91
N LEU A 178 20.73 2.19 -2.48
CA LEU A 178 21.77 1.55 -3.28
C LEU A 178 21.19 0.92 -4.56
N LEU A 179 20.03 0.26 -4.45
CA LEU A 179 19.34 -0.30 -5.60
C LEU A 179 18.75 0.78 -6.51
N LEU A 180 18.34 1.93 -5.97
CA LEU A 180 18.00 3.12 -6.77
C LEU A 180 19.22 3.63 -7.54
N ALA A 181 20.40 3.69 -6.92
CA ALA A 181 21.62 4.10 -7.61
C ALA A 181 21.95 3.14 -8.77
N ALA A 182 21.85 1.83 -8.55
CA ALA A 182 22.00 0.82 -9.60
C ALA A 182 20.97 1.01 -10.74
N TRP A 183 19.71 1.28 -10.39
CA TRP A 183 18.66 1.57 -11.37
C TRP A 183 18.94 2.84 -12.19
N LEU A 184 19.42 3.91 -11.56
CA LEU A 184 19.82 5.15 -12.24
C LEU A 184 20.98 4.91 -13.21
N ILE A 185 21.98 4.12 -12.81
CA ILE A 185 23.10 3.73 -13.67
C ILE A 185 22.58 2.95 -14.89
N ALA A 186 21.69 1.96 -14.68
CA ALA A 186 21.09 1.21 -15.78
C ALA A 186 20.32 2.13 -16.75
N HIS A 187 19.58 3.11 -16.23
CA HIS A 187 18.84 4.08 -17.04
C HIS A 187 19.76 4.97 -17.88
N VAL A 188 20.88 5.42 -17.31
CA VAL A 188 21.91 6.20 -18.04
C VAL A 188 22.61 5.35 -19.10
N LEU A 189 22.96 4.10 -18.80
CA LEU A 189 23.58 3.18 -19.74
C LEU A 189 22.65 2.84 -20.91
N ALA A 190 21.37 2.58 -20.64
CA ALA A 190 20.35 2.32 -21.65
C ALA A 190 20.20 3.49 -22.63
N GLY A 191 20.23 4.73 -22.13
CA GLY A 191 20.04 5.93 -22.95
C GLY A 191 21.27 6.42 -23.72
N SER A 192 22.49 6.00 -23.35
CA SER A 192 23.73 6.57 -23.90
C SER A 192 24.63 5.59 -24.64
N ARG A 193 24.62 4.30 -24.30
CA ARG A 193 25.61 3.32 -24.80
C ARG A 193 25.01 2.10 -25.49
N LEU A 194 23.78 1.72 -25.14
CA LEU A 194 23.13 0.52 -25.68
C LEU A 194 22.21 0.87 -26.85
N ARG A 195 22.12 -0.03 -27.84
CA ARG A 195 21.23 0.07 -29.00
C ARG A 195 20.55 -1.27 -29.27
N GLY A 196 19.44 -1.24 -30.00
CA GLY A 196 18.73 -2.45 -30.44
C GLY A 196 18.18 -3.32 -29.30
N GLU A 197 18.29 -4.64 -29.45
CA GLU A 197 17.69 -5.62 -28.53
C GLU A 197 18.22 -5.50 -27.09
N ALA A 198 19.50 -5.15 -26.92
CA ALA A 198 20.11 -5.00 -25.59
C ALA A 198 19.51 -3.83 -24.81
N ALA A 199 19.19 -2.72 -25.48
CA ALA A 199 18.52 -1.58 -24.86
C ALA A 199 17.09 -1.95 -24.44
N ALA A 200 16.33 -2.63 -25.31
CA ALA A 200 14.97 -3.08 -25.00
C ALA A 200 14.91 -4.11 -23.87
N MET A 201 15.92 -4.98 -23.78
CA MET A 201 16.09 -5.94 -22.69
C MET A 201 16.32 -5.22 -21.36
N LEU A 202 17.33 -4.35 -21.29
CA LEU A 202 17.67 -3.61 -20.07
C LEU A 202 16.48 -2.73 -19.64
N GLU A 203 15.79 -2.14 -20.60
CA GLU A 203 14.59 -1.32 -20.38
C GLU A 203 13.45 -2.09 -19.69
N SER A 204 13.18 -3.32 -20.15
CA SER A 204 12.14 -4.17 -19.57
C SER A 204 12.49 -4.60 -18.14
N ILE A 205 13.76 -4.95 -17.90
CA ILE A 205 14.25 -5.31 -16.57
C ILE A 205 14.19 -4.09 -15.63
N ALA A 206 14.68 -2.94 -16.09
CA ALA A 206 14.68 -1.69 -15.33
C ALA A 206 13.25 -1.21 -15.01
N THR A 207 12.27 -1.49 -15.89
CA THR A 207 10.85 -1.22 -15.63
C THR A 207 10.36 -1.99 -14.40
N GLY A 208 10.63 -3.29 -14.33
CA GLY A 208 10.29 -4.14 -13.19
C GLY A 208 10.98 -3.72 -11.90
N TRP A 209 12.29 -3.50 -11.99
CA TRP A 209 13.10 -3.01 -10.88
C TRP A 209 12.59 -1.68 -10.34
N GLY A 210 12.24 -0.74 -11.23
CA GLY A 210 11.69 0.56 -10.85
C GLY A 210 10.35 0.44 -10.13
N LEU A 211 9.46 -0.44 -10.59
CA LEU A 211 8.19 -0.71 -9.90
C LEU A 211 8.40 -1.30 -8.51
N ALA A 212 9.36 -2.22 -8.37
CA ALA A 212 9.72 -2.78 -7.07
C ALA A 212 10.28 -1.71 -6.11
N LEU A 213 11.13 -0.80 -6.60
CA LEU A 213 11.63 0.33 -5.79
C LEU A 213 10.50 1.26 -5.34
N LEU A 214 9.58 1.63 -6.24
CA LEU A 214 8.44 2.49 -5.90
C LEU A 214 7.54 1.83 -4.85
N ALA A 215 7.26 0.54 -4.99
CA ALA A 215 6.53 -0.24 -4.00
C ALA A 215 7.28 -0.32 -2.67
N ALA A 216 8.61 -0.50 -2.71
CA ALA A 216 9.45 -0.55 -1.53
C ALA A 216 9.51 0.79 -0.78
N PHE A 217 9.60 1.92 -1.48
CA PHE A 217 9.56 3.25 -0.86
C PHE A 217 8.20 3.56 -0.23
N ALA A 218 7.11 3.13 -0.87
CA ALA A 218 5.76 3.20 -0.31
C ALA A 218 5.62 2.32 0.94
N TRP A 219 6.05 1.06 0.87
CA TRP A 219 6.03 0.14 2.01
C TRP A 219 6.87 0.63 3.19
N TRP A 220 8.11 1.08 2.92
CA TRP A 220 9.00 1.61 3.95
C TRP A 220 8.45 2.87 4.60
N SER A 221 7.58 3.64 3.93
CA SER A 221 6.92 4.80 4.55
C SER A 221 5.80 4.45 5.55
N GLY A 222 5.37 3.19 5.61
CA GLY A 222 4.30 2.71 6.50
C GLY A 222 2.92 2.65 5.82
N MET A 223 1.87 2.55 6.63
CA MET A 223 0.47 2.50 6.16
C MET A 223 0.01 3.87 5.67
N SER A 224 -0.72 3.93 4.56
CA SER A 224 -1.41 5.15 4.13
C SER A 224 -2.81 5.26 4.75
N PHE A 225 -3.34 6.48 4.89
CA PHE A 225 -4.64 6.83 5.51
C PHE A 225 -5.82 5.97 5.03
N LEU A 226 -5.77 5.44 3.80
CA LEU A 226 -6.85 4.62 3.20
C LEU A 226 -6.73 3.11 3.45
N VAL A 227 -5.57 2.61 3.88
CA VAL A 227 -5.29 1.17 3.98
C VAL A 227 -5.23 0.68 5.42
N GLY A 228 -4.78 1.52 6.36
CA GLY A 228 -4.68 1.13 7.77
C GLY A 228 -6.02 0.78 8.43
N GLY A 229 -7.12 1.38 7.97
CA GLY A 229 -8.47 1.07 8.46
C GLY A 229 -9.08 -0.24 7.94
N THR A 230 -8.58 -0.79 6.83
CA THR A 230 -9.15 -1.95 6.15
C THR A 230 -8.28 -3.21 6.25
N LEU A 231 -6.95 -3.07 6.31
CA LEU A 231 -6.00 -4.21 6.25
C LEU A 231 -5.27 -4.53 7.56
N GLY A 232 -5.68 -3.95 8.70
CA GLY A 232 -5.30 -4.33 10.07
C GLY A 232 -3.92 -4.98 10.29
N GLY A 233 -2.95 -4.23 10.83
CA GLY A 233 -1.80 -4.79 11.59
C GLY A 233 -0.80 -5.70 10.87
N GLY A 234 -0.87 -5.89 9.53
CA GLY A 234 0.10 -6.71 8.78
C GLY A 234 1.48 -6.05 8.56
N LEU A 235 2.21 -6.48 7.53
CA LEU A 235 3.58 -6.05 7.19
C LEU A 235 3.79 -4.51 7.09
N PHE A 236 2.76 -3.74 6.75
CA PHE A 236 2.82 -2.27 6.73
C PHE A 236 2.60 -1.65 8.11
N GLY A 237 1.87 -2.35 8.99
CA GLY A 237 1.57 -1.94 10.35
C GLY A 237 2.79 -2.01 11.28
N GLU A 238 3.66 -3.00 11.11
CA GLU A 238 4.92 -3.11 11.86
C GLU A 238 5.86 -1.92 11.56
N VAL A 239 6.02 -1.59 10.27
CA VAL A 239 6.79 -0.41 9.83
C VAL A 239 6.18 0.88 10.36
N ALA A 240 4.85 1.01 10.29
CA ALA A 240 4.14 2.18 10.82
C ALA A 240 4.28 2.33 12.34
N GLN A 241 4.25 1.23 13.10
CA GLN A 241 4.46 1.23 14.54
C GLN A 241 5.89 1.63 14.91
N GLU A 242 6.90 1.13 14.18
CA GLU A 242 8.30 1.47 14.45
C GLU A 242 8.63 2.91 14.05
N LEU A 243 8.16 3.38 12.89
CA LEU A 243 8.24 4.79 12.48
C LEU A 243 7.49 5.71 13.46
N GLY A 244 6.37 5.25 13.99
CA GLY A 244 5.61 5.95 15.02
C GLY A 244 6.38 6.03 16.35
N ARG A 245 7.05 4.94 16.76
CA ARG A 245 7.81 4.89 18.03
C ARG A 245 9.03 5.82 18.06
N ARG A 246 9.65 6.08 16.91
CA ARG A 246 10.81 6.96 16.81
C ARG A 246 10.38 8.43 16.86
N SER A 247 10.20 8.95 18.07
CA SER A 247 10.06 10.39 18.35
C SER A 247 11.38 11.16 18.28
N ASP A 248 12.51 10.46 18.23
CA ASP A 248 13.82 11.09 18.46
C ASP A 248 14.56 11.40 17.16
N ALA A 249 14.85 12.69 17.00
CA ALA A 249 15.62 13.30 15.93
C ALA A 249 17.12 12.98 16.02
N GLY A 250 17.48 11.69 16.06
CA GLY A 250 18.86 11.22 15.97
C GLY A 250 19.54 11.69 14.69
N LEU A 251 20.87 11.76 14.70
CA LEU A 251 21.69 12.22 13.56
C LEU A 251 21.39 11.42 12.28
N ALA A 252 21.16 10.11 12.41
CA ALA A 252 20.79 9.22 11.29
C ALA A 252 19.43 9.57 10.67
N TRP A 253 18.41 9.85 11.49
CA TRP A 253 17.10 10.25 10.97
C TRP A 253 17.16 11.59 10.22
N ARG A 254 17.95 12.53 10.72
CA ARG A 254 18.18 13.81 10.03
C ARG A 254 18.94 13.61 8.72
N SER A 255 19.94 12.74 8.67
CA SER A 255 20.67 12.47 7.42
C SER A 255 19.78 11.85 6.34
N LEU A 256 18.85 10.97 6.74
CA LEU A 256 17.81 10.40 5.88
C LEU A 256 16.89 11.48 5.30
N GLN A 257 16.45 12.44 6.13
CA GLN A 257 15.66 13.60 5.70
C GLN A 257 16.41 14.51 4.73
N PHE A 258 17.68 14.82 5.03
CA PHE A 258 18.54 15.61 4.13
C PHE A 258 18.77 14.90 2.80
N ALA A 259 19.02 13.59 2.81
CA ALA A 259 19.19 12.81 1.59
C ALA A 259 17.91 12.83 0.74
N SER A 260 16.73 12.71 1.35
CA SER A 260 15.44 12.83 0.67
C SER A 260 15.28 14.22 0.01
N ALA A 261 15.52 15.30 0.75
CA ALA A 261 15.46 16.65 0.20
C ALA A 261 16.45 16.85 -0.96
N ALA A 262 17.67 16.33 -0.84
CA ALA A 262 18.69 16.40 -1.89
C ALA A 262 18.25 15.63 -3.16
N LEU A 263 17.69 14.43 -3.02
CA LEU A 263 17.17 13.66 -4.16
C LEU A 263 15.99 14.36 -4.84
N ALA A 264 15.07 14.95 -4.06
CA ALA A 264 13.98 15.76 -4.59
C ALA A 264 14.50 16.97 -5.38
N LEU A 265 15.51 17.66 -4.85
CA LEU A 265 16.16 18.79 -5.52
C LEU A 265 16.82 18.35 -6.83
N VAL A 266 17.56 17.24 -6.83
CA VAL A 266 18.15 16.67 -8.05
C VAL A 266 17.05 16.36 -9.08
N GLY A 267 15.94 15.75 -8.65
CA GLY A 267 14.79 15.49 -9.52
C GLY A 267 14.20 16.76 -10.13
N ALA A 268 13.97 17.80 -9.32
CA ALA A 268 13.48 19.09 -9.78
C ALA A 268 14.43 19.76 -10.78
N LEU A 269 15.74 19.73 -10.51
CA LEU A 269 16.77 20.28 -11.42
C LEU A 269 16.83 19.52 -12.74
N VAL A 270 16.75 18.19 -12.71
CA VAL A 270 16.70 17.36 -13.93
C VAL A 270 15.44 17.69 -14.74
N ALA A 271 14.28 17.79 -14.09
CA ALA A 271 13.04 18.17 -14.74
C ALA A 271 13.12 19.56 -15.37
N ALA A 272 13.62 20.56 -14.64
CA ALA A 272 13.81 21.92 -15.14
C ALA A 272 14.86 22.04 -16.26
N ARG A 273 15.82 21.13 -16.33
CA ARG A 273 16.75 21.03 -17.46
C ARG A 273 16.07 20.48 -18.71
N ARG A 274 15.25 19.44 -18.58
CA ARG A 274 14.56 18.78 -19.70
C ARG A 274 13.35 19.59 -20.20
N TRP A 275 12.61 20.21 -19.30
CA TRP A 275 11.41 21.01 -19.58
C TRP A 275 11.63 22.45 -19.08
N PRO A 276 12.06 23.37 -19.95
CA PRO A 276 12.32 24.76 -19.58
C PRO A 276 11.13 25.48 -18.94
N LEU A 277 9.89 25.05 -19.25
CA LEU A 277 8.66 25.57 -18.64
C LEU A 277 8.66 25.44 -17.10
N LEU A 278 9.29 24.40 -16.55
CA LEU A 278 9.38 24.20 -15.10
C LEU A 278 10.27 25.24 -14.39
N ARG A 279 11.02 26.06 -15.14
CA ARG A 279 11.80 27.19 -14.58
C ARG A 279 10.93 28.41 -14.29
N HIS A 280 9.66 28.40 -14.68
CA HIS A 280 8.73 29.46 -14.31
C HIS A 280 8.66 29.58 -12.78
N PRO A 281 8.67 30.79 -12.20
CA PRO A 281 8.76 30.99 -10.75
C PRO A 281 7.65 30.25 -9.98
N ALA A 282 6.42 30.19 -10.52
CA ALA A 282 5.34 29.44 -9.90
C ALA A 282 5.61 27.92 -9.80
N LEU A 283 6.21 27.34 -10.84
CA LEU A 283 6.52 25.91 -10.91
C LEU A 283 7.78 25.58 -10.10
N ALA A 284 8.76 26.49 -10.08
CA ALA A 284 9.92 26.42 -9.18
C ALA A 284 9.48 26.48 -7.71
N ALA A 285 8.53 27.36 -7.37
CA ALA A 285 7.94 27.43 -6.03
C ALA A 285 7.19 26.13 -5.68
N ALA A 286 6.43 25.56 -6.62
CA ALA A 286 5.77 24.27 -6.41
C ALA A 286 6.79 23.15 -6.15
N ALA A 287 7.91 23.13 -6.89
CA ALA A 287 9.00 22.19 -6.64
C ALA A 287 9.63 22.41 -5.24
N ALA A 288 9.79 23.65 -4.79
CA ALA A 288 10.30 23.96 -3.46
C ALA A 288 9.36 23.42 -2.35
N VAL A 289 8.04 23.49 -2.53
CA VAL A 289 7.08 22.87 -1.62
C VAL A 289 7.28 21.35 -1.53
N LEU A 290 7.43 20.69 -2.69
CA LEU A 290 7.67 19.24 -2.73
C LEU A 290 9.02 18.84 -2.09
N ILE A 291 10.06 19.65 -2.26
CA ILE A 291 11.36 19.47 -1.60
C ILE A 291 11.22 19.64 -0.08
N GLY A 292 10.44 20.64 0.37
CA GLY A 292 10.13 20.84 1.78
C GLY A 292 9.40 19.65 2.39
N LEU A 293 8.42 19.08 1.68
CA LEU A 293 7.76 17.84 2.09
C LEU A 293 8.73 16.65 2.11
N ALA A 294 9.63 16.56 1.14
CA ALA A 294 10.66 15.50 1.10
C ALA A 294 11.65 15.60 2.26
N ALA A 295 11.95 16.81 2.74
CA ALA A 295 12.75 17.01 3.94
C ALA A 295 12.09 16.47 5.21
N LEU A 296 10.77 16.28 5.21
CA LEU A 296 10.03 15.68 6.33
C LEU A 296 9.86 14.18 6.17
N MET A 297 9.87 13.68 4.92
CA MET A 297 9.51 12.31 4.55
C MET A 297 10.69 11.62 3.86
N PRO A 298 11.44 10.72 4.53
CA PRO A 298 12.72 10.21 4.00
C PRO A 298 12.67 9.38 2.72
N SER A 299 11.51 8.86 2.31
CA SER A 299 11.36 8.10 1.05
C SER A 299 10.75 8.92 -0.09
N LEU A 300 10.23 10.12 0.20
CA LEU A 300 9.54 10.94 -0.81
C LEU A 300 10.52 11.47 -1.86
N GLY A 301 11.74 11.85 -1.46
CA GLY A 301 12.74 12.41 -2.35
C GLY A 301 13.20 11.48 -3.46
N ALA A 302 13.49 10.22 -3.12
CA ALA A 302 13.78 9.17 -4.10
C ALA A 302 12.62 8.97 -5.10
N THR A 303 11.39 8.95 -4.58
CA THR A 303 10.17 8.79 -5.38
C THR A 303 9.96 9.98 -6.33
N LEU A 304 10.20 11.21 -5.88
CA LEU A 304 10.12 12.42 -6.70
C LEU A 304 11.21 12.47 -7.77
N LEU A 305 12.43 12.02 -7.46
CA LEU A 305 13.50 11.86 -8.45
C LEU A 305 13.09 10.87 -9.55
N MET A 306 12.57 9.70 -9.17
CA MET A 306 12.06 8.72 -10.12
C MET A 306 10.92 9.30 -10.96
N LEU A 307 9.94 9.98 -10.34
CA LEU A 307 8.84 10.64 -11.04
C LEU A 307 9.36 11.64 -12.09
N ALA A 308 10.31 12.50 -11.71
CA ALA A 308 10.91 13.48 -12.62
C ALA A 308 11.59 12.81 -13.83
N LEU A 309 12.38 11.76 -13.59
CA LEU A 309 13.07 11.01 -14.65
C LEU A 309 12.09 10.28 -15.57
N LEU A 310 11.08 9.61 -15.00
CA LEU A 310 10.09 8.83 -15.74
C LEU A 310 9.15 9.72 -16.56
N ALA A 311 8.73 10.86 -15.99
CA ALA A 311 7.89 11.82 -16.70
C ALA A 311 8.64 12.49 -17.86
N THR A 312 9.88 12.94 -17.62
CA THR A 312 10.69 13.62 -18.64
C THR A 312 11.23 12.68 -19.71
N SER A 313 11.26 11.37 -19.46
CA SER A 313 11.54 10.31 -20.44
C SER A 313 10.29 9.74 -21.12
N SER A 314 9.12 10.37 -20.95
CA SER A 314 7.84 9.98 -21.56
C SER A 314 7.29 8.60 -21.14
N ARG A 315 7.72 8.07 -19.98
CA ARG A 315 7.24 6.79 -19.43
C ARG A 315 6.04 7.01 -18.51
N LEU A 316 4.94 7.51 -19.09
CA LEU A 316 3.80 8.03 -18.34
C LEU A 316 3.13 7.00 -17.41
N ARG A 317 3.12 5.71 -17.78
CA ARG A 317 2.56 4.64 -16.92
C ARG A 317 3.39 4.45 -15.65
N LEU A 318 4.72 4.48 -15.77
CA LEU A 318 5.62 4.39 -14.61
C LEU A 318 5.63 5.69 -13.81
N ALA A 319 5.53 6.84 -14.48
CA ALA A 319 5.36 8.12 -13.80
C ALA A 319 4.07 8.12 -12.98
N ALA A 320 2.95 7.59 -13.50
CA ALA A 320 1.71 7.44 -12.75
C ALA A 320 1.89 6.53 -11.52
N ALA A 321 2.60 5.40 -11.66
CA ALA A 321 2.94 4.56 -10.51
C ALA A 321 3.79 5.32 -9.47
N ALA A 322 4.75 6.14 -9.90
CA ALA A 322 5.54 6.99 -9.01
C ALA A 322 4.69 8.07 -8.32
N THR A 323 3.70 8.64 -9.02
CA THR A 323 2.73 9.56 -8.43
C THR A 323 1.86 8.88 -7.36
N VAL A 324 1.39 7.65 -7.63
CA VAL A 324 0.64 6.86 -6.64
C VAL A 324 1.51 6.55 -5.42
N ALA A 325 2.78 6.15 -5.62
CA ALA A 325 3.72 5.94 -4.53
C ALA A 325 3.99 7.22 -3.73
N ALA A 326 4.15 8.38 -4.39
CA ALA A 326 4.32 9.66 -3.71
C ALA A 326 3.07 10.03 -2.88
N ALA A 327 1.86 9.83 -3.43
CA ALA A 327 0.61 10.05 -2.71
C ALA A 327 0.48 9.11 -1.49
N TRP A 328 0.91 7.85 -1.64
CA TRP A 328 0.97 6.91 -0.53
C TRP A 328 1.87 7.41 0.60
N ILE A 329 3.10 7.81 0.26
CA ILE A 329 4.11 8.29 1.22
C ILE A 329 3.61 9.55 1.95
N VAL A 330 2.99 10.49 1.23
CA VAL A 330 2.37 11.68 1.83
C VAL A 330 1.23 11.27 2.78
N GLY A 331 0.40 10.29 2.39
CA GLY A 331 -0.66 9.77 3.26
C GLY A 331 -0.14 9.02 4.49
N ALA A 332 1.03 8.40 4.41
CA ALA A 332 1.65 7.70 5.52
C ALA A 332 2.20 8.65 6.61
N PHE A 333 2.46 9.91 6.26
CA PHE A 333 2.83 10.97 7.22
C PHE A 333 1.82 11.11 8.37
N TYR A 334 0.55 10.77 8.14
CA TYR A 334 -0.49 10.73 9.17
C TYR A 334 -0.07 9.91 10.40
N TYR A 335 0.54 8.73 10.19
CA TYR A 335 0.88 7.78 11.25
C TYR A 335 2.20 8.09 11.98
N GLN A 336 2.93 9.15 11.62
CA GLN A 336 4.18 9.52 12.29
C GLN A 336 3.92 10.18 13.65
N LEU A 337 4.02 9.47 14.77
CA LEU A 337 3.60 9.99 16.09
C LEU A 337 4.47 11.13 16.64
N ALA A 338 5.63 11.40 16.03
CA ALA A 338 6.55 12.46 16.46
C ALA A 338 5.94 13.88 16.37
N TRP A 339 4.84 14.07 15.63
CA TRP A 339 4.22 15.37 15.41
C TRP A 339 2.76 15.37 15.89
N PRO A 340 2.32 16.44 16.58
CA PRO A 340 0.91 16.64 16.91
C PRO A 340 0.04 16.63 15.65
N LEU A 341 -1.18 16.11 15.76
CA LEU A 341 -2.04 15.93 14.59
C LEU A 341 -2.42 17.27 13.94
N ALA A 342 -2.67 18.29 14.78
CA ALA A 342 -2.98 19.64 14.33
C ALA A 342 -1.84 20.26 13.48
N HIS A 343 -0.59 20.06 13.88
CA HIS A 343 0.58 20.58 13.15
C HIS A 343 0.73 19.91 11.79
N LYS A 344 0.53 18.58 11.72
CA LYS A 344 0.53 17.85 10.44
C LYS A 344 -0.59 18.34 9.51
N ALA A 345 -1.79 18.51 10.06
CA ALA A 345 -2.94 18.98 9.31
C ALA A 345 -2.70 20.40 8.76
N ALA A 346 -2.21 21.32 9.59
CA ALA A 346 -1.88 22.69 9.18
C ALA A 346 -0.78 22.71 8.11
N LEU A 347 0.27 21.88 8.25
CA LEU A 347 1.36 21.78 7.28
C LEU A 347 0.87 21.28 5.92
N LEU A 348 0.08 20.19 5.90
CA LEU A 348 -0.47 19.64 4.68
C LEU A 348 -1.49 20.57 4.03
N ALA A 349 -2.35 21.21 4.82
CA ALA A 349 -3.31 22.21 4.35
C ALA A 349 -2.60 23.43 3.76
N GLY A 350 -1.57 23.94 4.44
CA GLY A 350 -0.74 25.05 3.96
C GLY A 350 0.00 24.72 2.66
N ALA A 351 0.61 23.54 2.58
CA ALA A 351 1.26 23.06 1.35
C ALA A 351 0.26 22.94 0.19
N GLY A 352 -0.92 22.34 0.44
CA GLY A 352 -1.99 22.22 -0.54
C GLY A 352 -2.55 23.56 -1.00
N ALA A 353 -2.81 24.49 -0.06
CA ALA A 353 -3.27 25.84 -0.37
C ALA A 353 -2.23 26.61 -1.21
N LEU A 354 -0.95 26.53 -0.85
CA LEU A 354 0.13 27.16 -1.60
C LEU A 354 0.23 26.58 -3.03
N LEU A 355 0.20 25.25 -3.17
CA LEU A 355 0.17 24.61 -4.50
C LEU A 355 -1.07 25.03 -5.30
N GLY A 356 -2.23 25.16 -4.65
CA GLY A 356 -3.47 25.65 -5.27
C GLY A 356 -3.38 27.09 -5.75
N VAL A 357 -2.82 28.00 -4.94
CA VAL A 357 -2.56 29.40 -5.32
C VAL A 357 -1.57 29.48 -6.48
N LEU A 358 -0.50 28.69 -6.44
CA LEU A 358 0.48 28.62 -7.54
C LEU A 358 -0.15 28.08 -8.83
N ALA A 359 -1.01 27.06 -8.74
CA ALA A 359 -1.76 26.53 -9.87
C ALA A 359 -2.76 27.55 -10.43
N TRP A 360 -3.46 28.30 -9.57
CA TRP A 360 -4.36 29.38 -9.97
C TRP A 360 -3.61 30.52 -10.66
N TRP A 361 -2.43 30.89 -10.15
CA TRP A 361 -1.55 31.89 -10.77
C TRP A 361 -1.10 31.47 -12.19
N LEU A 362 -0.79 30.18 -12.37
CA LEU A 362 -0.47 29.61 -13.69
C LEU A 362 -1.69 29.56 -14.61
N ALA A 363 -2.87 29.31 -14.05
CA ALA A 363 -4.15 29.23 -14.77
C ALA A 363 -4.78 30.59 -15.09
N GLY A 364 -3.98 31.67 -15.18
CA GLY A 364 -4.45 33.03 -15.50
C GLY A 364 -5.37 33.11 -16.74
N PRO A 365 -5.89 34.29 -17.13
CA PRO A 365 -7.03 34.45 -18.05
C PRO A 365 -6.92 33.88 -19.49
N ARG A 366 -5.93 33.04 -19.81
CA ARG A 366 -5.67 32.42 -21.10
C ARG A 366 -6.48 31.16 -21.42
N ALA A 367 -7.51 30.82 -20.64
CA ALA A 367 -8.45 29.74 -20.98
C ALA A 367 -9.58 30.23 -21.91
N GLN A 368 -9.22 30.90 -23.02
CA GLN A 368 -10.05 30.96 -24.22
C GLN A 368 -9.32 30.23 -25.35
N ALA A 369 -9.00 28.95 -25.12
CA ALA A 369 -8.60 28.05 -26.19
C ALA A 369 -9.82 27.24 -26.59
N THR A 370 -10.18 27.33 -27.88
CA THR A 370 -11.33 26.70 -28.54
C THR A 370 -11.50 25.24 -28.09
N PRO A 371 -12.66 24.83 -27.55
CA PRO A 371 -12.85 23.46 -27.12
C PRO A 371 -12.94 22.54 -28.33
N ALA A 372 -11.95 21.65 -28.50
CA ALA A 372 -12.08 20.49 -29.37
C ALA A 372 -13.21 19.60 -28.81
N ALA A 373 -14.31 19.48 -29.57
CA ALA A 373 -15.58 18.89 -29.11
C ALA A 373 -15.47 17.48 -28.50
N ALA A 374 -14.42 16.71 -28.81
CA ALA A 374 -14.20 15.37 -28.27
C ALA A 374 -13.73 15.33 -26.79
N SER A 375 -13.16 16.42 -26.25
CA SER A 375 -12.75 16.48 -24.82
C SER A 375 -13.85 17.02 -23.89
N ALA A 376 -14.90 17.63 -24.46
CA ALA A 376 -15.99 18.22 -23.70
C ALA A 376 -16.84 17.14 -23.00
N ASP A 377 -17.17 16.03 -23.68
CA ASP A 377 -18.03 14.99 -23.10
C ASP A 377 -17.33 14.17 -22.02
N ALA A 378 -16.07 13.78 -22.22
CA ALA A 378 -15.26 13.15 -21.16
C ALA A 378 -15.16 14.04 -19.91
N SER A 379 -15.06 15.36 -20.09
CA SER A 379 -15.06 16.32 -18.98
C SER A 379 -16.42 16.52 -18.30
N ARG A 380 -17.54 16.32 -19.01
CA ARG A 380 -18.89 16.40 -18.46
C ARG A 380 -19.22 15.15 -17.67
N PHE A 381 -18.88 13.96 -18.19
CA PHE A 381 -19.02 12.71 -17.44
C PHE A 381 -18.11 12.66 -16.21
N ALA A 382 -16.87 13.16 -16.32
CA ALA A 382 -15.99 13.28 -15.15
C ALA A 382 -16.55 14.28 -14.12
N ARG A 383 -17.03 15.45 -14.54
CA ARG A 383 -17.67 16.44 -13.64
C ARG A 383 -18.95 15.91 -13.01
N ALA A 384 -19.83 15.31 -13.80
CA ALA A 384 -21.04 14.67 -13.30
C ALA A 384 -20.69 13.51 -12.35
N GLY A 385 -19.67 12.71 -12.66
CA GLY A 385 -19.17 11.65 -11.80
C GLY A 385 -18.65 12.16 -10.46
N ILE A 386 -17.93 13.29 -10.45
CA ILE A 386 -17.47 13.96 -9.22
C ILE A 386 -18.67 14.48 -8.40
N VAL A 387 -19.65 15.12 -9.05
CA VAL A 387 -20.83 15.65 -8.36
C VAL A 387 -21.68 14.52 -7.81
N VAL A 388 -21.94 13.46 -8.58
CA VAL A 388 -22.70 12.29 -8.15
C VAL A 388 -21.98 11.56 -7.03
N SER A 389 -20.66 11.37 -7.11
CA SER A 389 -19.90 10.74 -6.03
C SER A 389 -19.91 11.58 -4.76
N LEU A 390 -19.76 12.90 -4.88
CA LEU A 390 -19.88 13.83 -3.75
C LEU A 390 -21.28 13.74 -3.12
N LEU A 391 -22.35 13.80 -3.93
CA LEU A 391 -23.73 13.69 -3.45
C LEU A 391 -24.00 12.34 -2.80
N ALA A 392 -23.49 11.24 -3.36
CA ALA A 392 -23.64 9.91 -2.78
C ALA A 392 -22.92 9.79 -1.43
N VAL A 393 -21.68 10.30 -1.33
CA VAL A 393 -20.93 10.35 -0.07
C VAL A 393 -21.67 11.20 0.97
N LEU A 394 -22.14 12.39 0.58
CA LEU A 394 -22.92 13.25 1.46
C LEU A 394 -24.22 12.58 1.90
N LEU A 395 -24.94 11.91 1.01
CA LEU A 395 -26.19 11.21 1.34
C LEU A 395 -25.93 10.09 2.36
N VAL A 396 -24.99 9.19 2.08
CA VAL A 396 -24.66 8.07 2.98
C VAL A 396 -24.17 8.56 4.33
N ALA A 397 -23.30 9.58 4.35
CA ALA A 397 -22.82 10.17 5.60
C ALA A 397 -23.96 10.81 6.40
N ASN A 398 -24.84 11.59 5.76
CA ASN A 398 -25.94 12.27 6.44
C ASN A 398 -27.03 11.30 6.92
N LEU A 399 -27.30 10.20 6.20
CA LEU A 399 -28.18 9.13 6.71
C LEU A 399 -27.60 8.53 7.99
N GLY A 400 -26.31 8.18 8.00
CA GLY A 400 -25.65 7.66 9.19
C GLY A 400 -25.55 8.67 10.34
N ILE A 401 -25.49 9.98 10.06
CA ILE A 401 -25.57 11.03 11.07
C ILE A 401 -26.99 11.08 11.66
N ARG A 402 -28.02 11.09 10.81
CA ARG A 402 -29.42 11.15 11.24
C ARG A 402 -29.78 10.01 12.19
N ASP A 403 -29.36 8.79 11.89
CA ASP A 403 -29.65 7.61 12.72
C ASP A 403 -28.99 7.74 14.11
N LYS A 404 -27.73 8.20 14.16
CA LYS A 404 -27.00 8.43 15.42
C LYS A 404 -27.59 9.58 16.22
N GLU A 405 -27.94 10.69 15.59
CA GLU A 405 -28.59 11.84 16.25
C GLU A 405 -29.96 11.45 16.83
N THR A 406 -30.71 10.61 16.11
CA THR A 406 -31.98 10.06 16.61
C THR A 406 -31.76 9.21 17.86
N LEU A 407 -30.74 8.33 17.84
CA LEU A 407 -30.37 7.53 19.01
C LEU A 407 -29.89 8.40 20.19
N ILE A 408 -29.14 9.48 19.93
CA ILE A 408 -28.67 10.42 20.97
C ILE A 408 -29.86 11.11 21.65
N ARG A 409 -30.86 11.54 20.85
CA ARG A 409 -32.02 12.29 21.32
C ARG A 409 -33.05 11.40 22.02
N ASP A 410 -33.38 10.26 21.42
CA ASP A 410 -34.54 9.44 21.81
C ASP A 410 -34.12 8.19 22.63
N GLY A 411 -32.83 7.85 22.65
CA GLY A 411 -32.30 6.70 23.39
C GLY A 411 -32.29 6.91 24.90
N ARG A 412 -32.53 5.82 25.66
CA ARG A 412 -32.51 5.83 27.12
C ARG A 412 -31.07 6.08 27.62
N PRO A 413 -30.85 7.04 28.54
CA PRO A 413 -29.55 7.25 29.17
C PRO A 413 -29.21 6.08 30.09
N VAL A 414 -28.02 5.49 29.92
CA VAL A 414 -27.52 4.37 30.71
C VAL A 414 -26.03 4.59 31.03
N PHE A 415 -25.62 4.42 32.29
CA PHE A 415 -24.23 4.57 32.70
C PHE A 415 -23.60 3.21 32.95
N VAL A 416 -22.45 2.90 32.35
CA VAL A 416 -21.74 1.63 32.59
C VAL A 416 -20.38 1.92 33.20
N GLU A 417 -20.08 1.25 34.31
CA GLU A 417 -18.82 1.40 35.02
C GLU A 417 -17.63 0.91 34.18
N LEU A 418 -16.54 1.68 34.19
CA LEU A 418 -15.30 1.34 33.51
C LEU A 418 -14.53 0.29 34.29
N ALA A 419 -14.17 -0.81 33.64
CA ALA A 419 -13.30 -1.83 34.20
C ALA A 419 -11.82 -1.37 34.22
N PRO A 420 -11.00 -1.85 35.17
CA PRO A 420 -9.59 -1.45 35.27
C PRO A 420 -8.83 -1.74 33.98
N VAL A 421 -8.39 -0.69 33.29
CA VAL A 421 -7.44 -0.72 32.18
C VAL A 421 -6.56 0.51 32.31
N ASP A 422 -5.27 0.37 32.01
CA ASP A 422 -4.38 1.53 31.93
C ASP A 422 -4.94 2.48 30.86
N PRO A 423 -5.45 3.67 31.24
CA PRO A 423 -6.17 4.54 30.32
C PRO A 423 -5.25 5.08 29.22
N ARG A 424 -3.92 4.95 29.36
CA ARG A 424 -2.95 5.52 28.44
C ARG A 424 -2.79 4.66 27.19
N SER A 425 -3.18 5.21 26.04
CA SER A 425 -2.63 4.80 24.76
C SER A 425 -1.93 5.99 24.09
N LEU A 426 -0.73 6.29 24.59
CA LEU A 426 0.22 7.28 24.02
C LEU A 426 0.55 7.04 22.54
N MET A 427 0.17 5.89 21.97
CA MET A 427 0.69 5.41 20.69
C MET A 427 -0.21 5.64 19.47
N GLN A 428 -1.44 6.13 19.60
CA GLN A 428 -2.31 6.36 18.43
C GLN A 428 -3.03 7.72 18.42
N GLY A 429 -2.59 8.65 19.28
CA GLY A 429 -3.22 9.96 19.53
C GLY A 429 -3.75 10.09 20.97
N ASP A 430 -4.35 11.23 21.30
CA ASP A 430 -4.98 11.46 22.61
C ASP A 430 -6.34 10.76 22.68
N PHE A 431 -6.34 9.52 23.17
CA PHE A 431 -7.54 8.76 23.48
C PHE A 431 -7.36 7.95 24.75
N MET A 432 -8.48 7.71 25.43
CA MET A 432 -8.54 6.88 26.64
C MET A 432 -9.02 5.50 26.24
N ARG A 433 -8.23 4.47 26.59
CA ARG A 433 -8.71 3.09 26.46
C ARG A 433 -9.83 2.85 27.45
N LEU A 434 -10.94 2.31 26.95
CA LEU A 434 -12.10 1.93 27.74
C LEU A 434 -12.17 0.42 27.81
N ASN A 435 -12.67 -0.06 28.94
CA ASN A 435 -13.03 -1.45 29.12
C ASN A 435 -14.28 -1.50 29.98
N PHE A 436 -15.13 -2.49 29.71
CA PHE A 436 -16.38 -2.69 30.42
C PHE A 436 -16.46 -4.16 30.81
N ASN A 437 -17.07 -4.45 31.95
CA ASN A 437 -17.20 -5.82 32.41
C ASN A 437 -18.30 -6.53 31.59
N VAL A 438 -17.91 -7.25 30.53
CA VAL A 438 -18.83 -8.01 29.67
C VAL A 438 -18.89 -9.47 30.15
N PRO A 439 -20.08 -10.02 30.44
CA PRO A 439 -20.24 -11.39 30.94
C PRO A 439 -19.91 -12.45 29.87
N GLY A 440 -19.55 -13.65 30.31
CA GLY A 440 -19.29 -14.83 29.47
C GLY A 440 -17.83 -15.31 29.50
N GLU A 441 -17.62 -16.62 29.35
CA GLU A 441 -16.29 -17.23 29.30
C GLU A 441 -15.53 -16.80 28.03
N PRO A 442 -14.19 -16.61 28.06
CA PRO A 442 -13.41 -16.21 26.89
C PRO A 442 -13.56 -17.14 25.68
N ALA A 443 -13.85 -18.42 25.91
CA ALA A 443 -14.10 -19.41 24.87
C ALA A 443 -15.47 -19.23 24.18
N GLU A 444 -16.51 -18.86 24.94
CA GLU A 444 -17.86 -18.57 24.41
C GLU A 444 -17.87 -17.26 23.62
N GLN A 445 -17.15 -16.24 24.12
CA GLN A 445 -16.97 -14.98 23.41
C GLN A 445 -16.26 -15.17 22.05
N ARG A 446 -15.30 -16.11 21.96
CA ARG A 446 -14.62 -16.41 20.69
C ARG A 446 -15.49 -17.22 19.72
N SER A 447 -16.24 -18.20 20.22
CA SER A 447 -17.07 -19.08 19.40
C SER A 447 -18.28 -18.37 18.76
N GLY A 448 -18.79 -17.31 19.42
CA GLY A 448 -19.89 -16.49 18.89
C GLY A 448 -19.55 -15.68 17.64
N MET A 449 -18.28 -15.45 17.31
CA MET A 449 -17.87 -14.61 16.16
C MET A 449 -18.14 -15.23 14.78
N LEU A 450 -18.39 -16.54 14.71
CA LEU A 450 -18.76 -17.23 13.47
C LEU A 450 -20.27 -17.15 13.17
N ARG A 451 -21.07 -16.58 14.07
CA ARG A 451 -22.52 -16.41 13.89
C ARG A 451 -22.81 -15.12 13.11
N ALA A 452 -23.78 -15.18 12.20
CA ALA A 452 -24.21 -14.03 11.42
C ALA A 452 -24.90 -12.94 12.26
N GLN A 453 -25.48 -13.32 13.41
CA GLN A 453 -26.13 -12.39 14.34
C GLN A 453 -25.21 -12.05 15.51
N ARG A 454 -25.18 -10.77 15.87
CA ARG A 454 -24.40 -10.26 17.00
C ARG A 454 -25.09 -10.63 18.31
N PRO A 455 -24.35 -11.14 19.31
CA PRO A 455 -24.91 -11.44 20.62
C PRO A 455 -25.33 -10.15 21.33
N ARG A 456 -26.40 -10.26 22.13
CA ARG A 456 -26.89 -9.20 22.99
C ARG A 456 -26.55 -9.53 24.43
N ALA A 457 -26.15 -8.54 25.20
CA ALA A 457 -26.00 -8.65 26.64
C ALA A 457 -27.25 -8.10 27.33
N VAL A 458 -27.66 -8.76 28.41
CA VAL A 458 -28.71 -8.26 29.30
C VAL A 458 -28.06 -7.40 30.37
N ALA A 459 -28.49 -6.14 30.46
CA ALA A 459 -28.03 -5.17 31.44
C ALA A 459 -29.15 -4.88 32.44
N GLN A 460 -28.85 -4.95 33.73
CA GLN A 460 -29.75 -4.53 34.79
C GLN A 460 -29.43 -3.10 35.21
N VAL A 461 -30.43 -2.22 35.15
CA VAL A 461 -30.30 -0.78 35.44
C VAL A 461 -30.85 -0.48 36.83
N ASP A 462 -30.04 0.18 37.66
CA ASP A 462 -30.46 0.65 38.97
C ASP A 462 -31.24 1.99 38.91
N GLU A 463 -31.71 2.46 40.07
CA GLU A 463 -32.46 3.73 40.20
C GLU A 463 -31.62 4.97 39.81
N ARG A 464 -30.29 4.87 39.85
CA ARG A 464 -29.36 5.93 39.44
C ARG A 464 -29.07 5.90 37.94
N GLY A 465 -29.60 4.93 37.20
CA GLY A 465 -29.34 4.74 35.78
C GLY A 465 -28.05 3.99 35.47
N VAL A 466 -27.39 3.39 36.47
CA VAL A 466 -26.17 2.60 36.29
C VAL A 466 -26.55 1.18 35.87
N ALA A 467 -26.05 0.74 34.73
CA ALA A 467 -26.22 -0.59 34.19
C ALA A 467 -25.06 -1.51 34.55
N ARG A 468 -25.41 -2.69 35.08
CA ARG A 468 -24.50 -3.82 35.21
C ARG A 468 -24.87 -4.88 34.18
N LEU A 469 -23.91 -5.28 33.33
CA LEU A 469 -24.09 -6.37 32.38
C LEU A 469 -24.07 -7.70 33.15
N VAL A 470 -25.18 -8.44 33.12
CA VAL A 470 -25.39 -9.63 33.97
C VAL A 470 -25.15 -10.93 33.22
N ARG A 471 -25.68 -11.05 32.00
CA ARG A 471 -25.59 -12.27 31.17
C ARG A 471 -25.61 -11.96 29.68
N ILE A 472 -25.21 -12.94 28.87
CA ILE A 472 -25.50 -12.94 27.42
C ILE A 472 -26.93 -13.45 27.23
N ASP A 473 -27.67 -12.81 26.33
CA ASP A 473 -29.06 -13.16 26.01
C ASP A 473 -29.14 -14.57 25.40
N GLY A 474 -29.89 -15.44 26.07
CA GLY A 474 -30.21 -16.80 25.65
C GLY A 474 -31.63 -16.97 25.12
N GLY A 475 -32.42 -15.90 25.04
CA GLY A 475 -33.84 -15.92 24.66
C GLY A 475 -34.83 -15.89 25.82
N ASP A 476 -34.36 -15.68 27.05
CA ASP A 476 -35.21 -15.56 28.24
C ASP A 476 -35.94 -14.21 28.29
N PRO A 477 -37.17 -14.13 28.82
CA PRO A 477 -37.87 -12.86 28.96
C PRO A 477 -37.14 -11.92 29.94
N LEU A 478 -37.08 -10.64 29.58
CA LEU A 478 -36.47 -9.59 30.41
C LEU A 478 -37.25 -9.39 31.72
N GLN A 479 -36.52 -9.29 32.82
CA GLN A 479 -37.07 -8.91 34.13
C GLN A 479 -37.29 -7.40 34.23
N PRO A 480 -38.12 -6.91 35.17
CA PRO A 480 -38.27 -5.48 35.42
C PRO A 480 -36.92 -4.81 35.70
N GLY A 481 -36.61 -3.74 34.95
CA GLY A 481 -35.33 -3.03 35.06
C GLY A 481 -34.19 -3.60 34.19
N GLU A 482 -34.43 -4.67 33.45
CA GLU A 482 -33.48 -5.20 32.46
C GLU A 482 -33.67 -4.56 31.08
N LEU A 483 -32.56 -4.45 30.32
CA LEU A 483 -32.55 -4.04 28.93
C LEU A 483 -31.51 -4.80 28.12
N HIS A 484 -31.69 -4.86 26.81
CA HIS A 484 -30.71 -5.45 25.89
C HIS A 484 -29.70 -4.40 25.42
N ILE A 485 -28.44 -4.83 25.29
CA ILE A 485 -27.39 -4.08 24.59
C ILE A 485 -26.69 -5.00 23.60
N GLU A 486 -26.69 -4.62 22.33
CA GLU A 486 -25.96 -5.33 21.28
C GLU A 486 -24.44 -5.19 21.48
N LEU A 487 -23.71 -6.30 21.37
CA LEU A 487 -22.25 -6.31 21.49
C LEU A 487 -21.57 -6.15 20.12
N THR A 488 -20.44 -5.47 20.11
CA THR A 488 -19.64 -5.21 18.90
C THR A 488 -18.42 -6.13 18.86
N PRO A 489 -18.10 -6.76 17.72
CA PRO A 489 -16.89 -7.58 17.60
C PRO A 489 -15.66 -6.68 17.41
N LYS A 490 -14.61 -6.89 18.21
CA LYS A 490 -13.33 -6.18 18.07
C LYS A 490 -12.15 -7.04 18.52
N GLN A 491 -11.12 -7.17 17.68
CA GLN A 491 -9.88 -7.92 17.98
C GLN A 491 -10.11 -9.32 18.58
N GLY A 492 -11.08 -10.06 18.05
CA GLY A 492 -11.34 -11.43 18.53
C GLY A 492 -12.11 -11.52 19.86
N ARG A 493 -12.74 -10.43 20.32
CA ARG A 493 -13.60 -10.39 21.53
C ARG A 493 -14.87 -9.58 21.27
N TRP A 494 -15.89 -9.81 22.08
CA TRP A 494 -17.08 -8.97 22.13
C TRP A 494 -16.86 -7.84 23.12
N ILE A 495 -17.18 -6.61 22.71
CA ILE A 495 -17.06 -5.42 23.54
C ILE A 495 -18.39 -4.65 23.57
N LEU A 496 -18.54 -3.81 24.59
CA LEU A 496 -19.67 -2.89 24.70
C LEU A 496 -19.40 -1.64 23.83
N VAL A 497 -19.98 -1.61 22.62
CA VAL A 497 -19.95 -0.47 21.66
C VAL A 497 -18.54 -0.04 21.20
N SER A 498 -17.70 0.48 22.08
CA SER A 498 -16.35 0.99 21.84
C SER A 498 -15.38 0.63 22.98
N ASP A 499 -14.10 0.47 22.66
CA ASP A 499 -12.99 0.28 23.62
C ASP A 499 -12.09 1.52 23.74
N ALA A 500 -12.54 2.66 23.18
CA ALA A 500 -11.79 3.91 23.16
C ALA A 500 -12.71 5.14 23.21
N TRP A 501 -12.25 6.19 23.90
CA TRP A 501 -12.80 7.55 23.88
C TRP A 501 -11.76 8.51 23.32
N PHE A 502 -12.08 9.17 22.19
CA PHE A 502 -11.20 10.12 21.53
C PHE A 502 -11.50 11.53 22.01
N PHE A 503 -10.46 12.32 22.32
CA PHE A 503 -10.60 13.70 22.77
C PHE A 503 -9.53 14.60 22.16
N ALA A 504 -9.69 15.91 22.31
CA ALA A 504 -8.72 16.87 21.80
C ALA A 504 -7.38 16.73 22.52
N GLU A 505 -6.29 16.93 21.78
CA GLU A 505 -4.94 16.83 22.31
C GLU A 505 -4.74 17.81 23.50
N GLY A 506 -4.24 17.31 24.64
CA GLY A 506 -4.08 18.06 25.88
C GLY A 506 -5.21 17.91 26.90
N GLU A 507 -6.35 17.29 26.54
CA GLU A 507 -7.45 17.04 27.49
C GLU A 507 -7.30 15.75 28.30
N ALA A 508 -6.20 15.02 28.17
CA ALA A 508 -6.02 13.72 28.82
C ALA A 508 -6.27 13.74 30.34
N HIS A 509 -5.84 14.79 31.03
CA HIS A 509 -6.04 14.94 32.47
C HIS A 509 -7.50 15.10 32.89
N ARG A 510 -8.34 15.68 32.02
CA ARG A 510 -9.79 15.84 32.24
C ARG A 510 -10.46 14.47 32.22
N TRP A 511 -10.20 13.70 31.17
CA TRP A 511 -10.84 12.40 30.93
C TRP A 511 -10.30 11.27 31.81
N ALA A 512 -9.05 11.37 32.30
CA ALA A 512 -8.46 10.37 33.20
C ALA A 512 -9.23 10.16 34.52
N ARG A 513 -10.12 11.09 34.89
CA ARG A 513 -10.98 11.00 36.10
C ARG A 513 -12.28 10.22 35.86
N ALA A 514 -12.53 9.77 34.64
CA ALA A 514 -13.74 9.03 34.30
C ALA A 514 -13.86 7.71 35.07
N ARG A 515 -15.10 7.42 35.48
CA ARG A 515 -15.50 6.16 36.13
C ARG A 515 -16.62 5.45 35.39
N TYR A 516 -17.44 6.19 34.64
CA TYR A 516 -18.54 5.61 33.88
C TYR A 516 -18.51 6.08 32.42
N GLY A 517 -18.89 5.20 31.50
CA GLY A 517 -19.31 5.57 30.15
C GLY A 517 -20.80 5.88 30.14
N GLU A 518 -21.19 6.99 29.53
CA GLU A 518 -22.59 7.34 29.28
C GLU A 518 -23.01 6.85 27.91
N PHE A 519 -24.04 6.00 27.90
CA PHE A 519 -24.62 5.41 26.70
C PHE A 519 -26.03 5.94 26.46
N ARG A 520 -26.42 5.93 25.18
CA ARG A 520 -27.80 6.06 24.72
C ARG A 520 -28.19 4.74 24.09
N VAL A 521 -29.25 4.11 24.60
CA VAL A 521 -29.70 2.78 24.17
C VAL A 521 -31.14 2.85 23.66
N ASP A 522 -31.40 2.33 22.46
CA ASP A 522 -32.76 2.24 21.91
C ASP A 522 -33.49 0.96 22.38
N ALA A 523 -34.75 0.80 21.96
CA ALA A 523 -35.58 -0.35 22.31
C ALA A 523 -35.08 -1.66 21.67
N GLN A 524 -34.30 -1.57 20.60
CA GLN A 524 -33.72 -2.69 19.86
C GLN A 524 -32.39 -3.17 20.48
N GLY A 525 -31.83 -2.37 21.39
CA GLY A 525 -30.57 -2.61 22.08
C GLY A 525 -29.35 -2.03 21.36
N HIS A 526 -29.52 -1.20 20.33
CA HIS A 526 -28.40 -0.45 19.79
C HIS A 526 -27.97 0.61 20.80
N ALA A 527 -26.67 0.64 21.08
CA ALA A 527 -26.10 1.57 22.04
C ALA A 527 -25.02 2.44 21.39
N LEU A 528 -24.96 3.69 21.83
CA LEU A 528 -23.93 4.65 21.44
C LEU A 528 -23.32 5.28 22.69
N LEU A 529 -21.99 5.26 22.79
CA LEU A 529 -21.25 5.99 23.81
C LEU A 529 -21.25 7.48 23.46
N VAL A 530 -21.84 8.31 24.32
CA VAL A 530 -22.01 9.76 24.09
C VAL A 530 -21.16 10.62 25.02
N GLY A 531 -20.61 10.05 26.09
CA GLY A 531 -19.78 10.79 27.03
C GLY A 531 -19.12 9.90 28.08
N LEU A 532 -18.24 10.51 28.88
CA LEU A 532 -17.68 9.91 30.09
C LEU A 532 -18.10 10.73 31.32
N ARG A 533 -18.33 10.04 32.44
CA ARG A 533 -18.77 10.64 33.70
C ARG A 533 -17.81 10.34 34.84
N GLY A 534 -17.73 11.28 35.78
CA GLY A 534 -16.95 11.14 37.00
C GLY A 534 -17.58 10.16 38.02
N PRO A 535 -16.96 10.00 39.20
CA PRO A 535 -17.44 9.09 40.25
C PRO A 535 -18.89 9.34 40.72
N ASP A 536 -19.35 10.59 40.64
CA ASP A 536 -20.68 11.04 41.07
C ASP A 536 -21.65 11.21 39.90
N LEU A 537 -21.36 10.62 38.74
CA LEU A 537 -22.10 10.76 37.48
C LEU A 537 -22.12 12.20 36.90
N GLN A 538 -21.25 13.08 37.39
CA GLN A 538 -21.06 14.41 36.83
C GLN A 538 -20.44 14.36 35.43
N ALA A 539 -20.82 15.30 34.56
CA ALA A 539 -20.16 15.50 33.27
C ALA A 539 -18.70 15.89 33.52
N LEU A 540 -17.79 15.34 32.72
CA LEU A 540 -16.37 15.71 32.76
C LEU A 540 -16.03 16.74 31.72
#